data_AF-A0A7W6GZN1-F1
#
_entry.id   AF-A0A7W6GZN1-F1
#
_cell.length_a   1.000
_cell.length_b   1.000
_cell.length_c   1.000
_cell.angle_alpha   90.00
_cell.angle_beta   90.00
_cell.angle_gamma   90.00
#
_symmetry.space_group_name_H-M   'P 1'
#
loop_
_entity.id
_entity.type
_entity.pdbx_description
1 polymer ?
#
loop_
_entity_poly.entity_id
_entity_poly.type
_entity_poly.pdbx_seq_one_letter_code
_entity_poly.pdbx_strand_id
1 'polypeptide(L)'
;MLILALFYIALGFGALAALAVMILRIGSLLGECPQSRAIARTGAITIATGFSAIGAGGVILIGATLPLLADAPMVAFLTALGLAALCLGLGFTQAIGTLRAVMYDAKPKQVAAAPA
;
A
#
# COMPACT_ATOMS: atom_id res chain seq x y z
N MET A 1 16.55 16.30 -17.08
CA MET A 1 16.16 16.02 -15.68
C MET A 1 14.66 16.16 -15.44
N LEU A 2 14.04 17.29 -15.78
CA LEU A 2 12.62 17.54 -15.47
C LEU A 2 11.66 16.50 -16.10
N ILE A 3 11.92 16.08 -17.34
CA ILE A 3 11.16 15.01 -18.02
C ILE A 3 11.26 13.67 -17.27
N LEU A 4 12.46 13.27 -16.85
CA LEU A 4 12.68 12.03 -16.09
C LEU A 4 11.99 12.08 -14.72
N ALA A 5 12.02 13.23 -14.05
CA ALA A 5 11.31 13.43 -12.79
C ALA A 5 9.79 13.32 -12.98
N LEU A 6 9.23 13.87 -14.06
CA LEU A 6 7.81 13.72 -14.39
C LEU A 6 7.44 12.25 -14.66
N PHE A 7 8.25 11.53 -15.44
CA PHE A 7 8.05 10.09 -15.65
C PHE A 7 8.13 9.30 -14.35
N TYR A 8 9.08 9.63 -13.48
CA TYR A 8 9.24 8.98 -12.18
C TYR A 8 8.01 9.22 -11.29
N ILE A 9 7.53 10.46 -11.21
CA ILE A 9 6.32 10.79 -10.43
C ILE A 9 5.11 10.07 -11.02
N ALA A 10 4.93 10.09 -12.34
CA ALA A 10 3.80 9.41 -13.00
C ALA A 10 3.81 7.89 -12.72
N LEU A 11 4.97 7.25 -12.85
CA LEU A 11 5.12 5.81 -12.60
C LEU A 11 5.01 5.47 -11.11
N GLY A 12 5.63 6.26 -10.23
CA GLY A 12 5.61 6.06 -8.78
C GLY A 12 4.21 6.24 -8.18
N PHE A 13 3.53 7.35 -8.50
CA PHE A 13 2.14 7.55 -8.08
C PHE A 13 1.19 6.58 -8.79
N GLY A 14 1.44 6.22 -10.04
CA GLY A 14 0.67 5.20 -10.76
C GLY A 14 0.73 3.84 -10.06
N ALA A 15 1.93 3.40 -9.69
CA ALA A 15 2.13 2.16 -8.93
C ALA A 15 1.48 2.24 -7.54
N LEU A 16 1.66 3.35 -6.82
CA LEU A 16 1.03 3.57 -5.52
C LEU A 16 -0.49 3.49 -5.60
N ALA A 17 -1.10 4.19 -6.55
CA ALA A 17 -2.54 4.18 -6.75
C ALA A 17 -3.04 2.78 -7.12
N ALA A 18 -2.34 2.07 -8.01
CA ALA A 18 -2.68 0.70 -8.39
C ALA A 18 -2.65 -0.25 -7.18
N LEU A 19 -1.63 -0.16 -6.32
CA LEU A 19 -1.52 -0.97 -5.12
C LEU A 19 -2.57 -0.60 -4.07
N ALA A 20 -2.87 0.69 -3.89
CA ALA A 20 -3.94 1.13 -2.99
C ALA A 20 -5.31 0.61 -3.44
N VAL A 21 -5.59 0.63 -4.74
CA VAL A 21 -6.81 0.03 -5.33
C VAL A 21 -6.85 -1.48 -5.10
N MET A 22 -5.72 -2.17 -5.23
CA MET A 22 -5.61 -3.60 -4.92
C MET A 22 -5.93 -3.90 -3.44
N ILE A 23 -5.42 -3.10 -2.48
CA ILE A 23 -5.74 -3.25 -1.05
C ILE A 23 -7.25 -3.14 -0.82
N LEU A 24 -7.90 -2.12 -1.41
CA LEU A 24 -9.34 -1.91 -1.29
C LEU A 24 -10.14 -3.05 -1.92
N ARG A 25 -9.72 -3.56 -3.09
CA ARG A 25 -10.34 -4.73 -3.73
C ARG A 25 -10.21 -5.97 -2.85
N ILE A 26 -9.04 -6.24 -2.28
CA ILE A 26 -8.84 -7.40 -1.40
C ILE A 26 -9.74 -7.29 -0.16
N GLY A 27 -9.86 -6.09 0.43
CA GLY A 27 -10.79 -5.82 1.53
C GLY A 27 -12.26 -6.11 1.16
N SER A 28 -12.65 -5.79 -0.08
CA SER A 28 -14.02 -6.09 -0.56
C SER A 28 -14.28 -7.58 -0.75
N LEU A 29 -13.28 -8.34 -1.23
CA LEU A 29 -13.37 -9.79 -1.43
C LEU A 29 -13.38 -10.55 -0.10
N LEU A 30 -12.65 -10.08 0.91
CA LEU A 30 -12.63 -10.68 2.25
C LEU A 30 -13.93 -10.44 3.05
N GLY A 31 -14.77 -9.49 2.61
CA GLY A 31 -15.99 -9.07 3.30
C GLY A 31 -17.27 -9.82 2.89
N GLU A 32 -17.19 -10.97 2.21
CA GLU A 32 -18.36 -11.70 1.72
C GLU A 32 -19.26 -12.26 2.85
N CYS A 33 -18.74 -12.46 4.06
CA CYS A 33 -19.56 -12.81 5.22
C CYS A 33 -20.25 -11.56 5.82
N PRO A 34 -21.60 -11.53 5.96
CA PRO A 34 -22.35 -10.33 6.37
C PRO A 34 -21.95 -9.79 7.74
N GLN A 35 -21.50 -10.66 8.66
CA GLN A 35 -21.03 -10.27 9.99
C GLN A 35 -19.62 -9.65 10.00
N SER A 36 -18.79 -9.93 9.00
CA SER A 36 -17.41 -9.45 8.90
C SER A 36 -17.24 -8.28 7.92
N ARG A 37 -18.27 -7.97 7.13
CA ARG A 37 -18.25 -6.96 6.06
C ARG A 37 -17.87 -5.55 6.53
N ALA A 38 -18.39 -5.11 7.68
CA ALA A 38 -18.11 -3.78 8.21
C ALA A 38 -16.65 -3.65 8.68
N ILE A 39 -16.12 -4.68 9.33
CA ILE A 39 -14.73 -4.72 9.83
C ILE A 39 -13.76 -4.80 8.65
N ALA A 40 -14.01 -5.68 7.69
CA ALA A 40 -13.19 -5.82 6.47
C ALA A 40 -13.06 -4.50 5.70
N ARG A 41 -14.18 -3.80 5.52
CA ARG A 41 -14.21 -2.54 4.76
C ARG A 41 -13.52 -1.41 5.51
N THR A 42 -13.75 -1.30 6.81
CA THR A 42 -13.14 -0.24 7.65
C THR A 42 -11.63 -0.47 7.77
N GLY A 43 -11.19 -1.71 8.00
CA GLY A 43 -9.77 -2.06 8.02
C GLY A 43 -9.08 -1.78 6.69
N ALA A 44 -9.70 -2.16 5.57
CA ALA A 44 -9.14 -1.90 4.24
C ALA A 44 -8.98 -0.40 3.94
N ILE A 45 -9.95 0.43 4.29
CA ILE A 45 -9.88 1.89 4.09
C ILE A 45 -8.76 2.48 4.94
N THR A 46 -8.69 2.14 6.23
CA THR A 46 -7.65 2.66 7.13
C THR A 46 -6.24 2.27 6.65
N ILE A 47 -6.06 1.00 6.28
CA ILE A 47 -4.77 0.49 5.78
C ILE A 47 -4.41 1.14 4.44
N ALA A 48 -5.35 1.22 3.50
CA ALA A 48 -5.10 1.86 2.20
C ALA A 48 -4.76 3.35 2.35
N THR A 49 -5.40 4.04 3.30
CA THR A 49 -5.12 5.46 3.59
C THR A 49 -3.72 5.64 4.14
N GLY A 50 -3.32 4.83 5.12
CA GLY A 50 -1.97 4.85 5.68
C GLY A 50 -0.90 4.50 4.63
N PHE A 51 -1.13 3.45 3.83
CA PHE A 51 -0.25 3.06 2.74
C PHE A 51 -0.09 4.20 1.71
N SER A 52 -1.19 4.88 1.35
CA SER A 52 -1.15 5.98 0.38
C SER A 52 -0.41 7.19 0.92
N ALA A 53 -0.64 7.56 2.19
CA ALA A 53 0.05 8.69 2.82
C ALA A 53 1.56 8.46 2.94
N ILE A 54 1.96 7.28 3.44
CA ILE A 54 3.37 6.92 3.60
C ILE A 54 4.03 6.73 2.23
N GLY A 55 3.37 6.02 1.32
CA GLY A 55 3.87 5.77 -0.02
C GLY A 55 4.09 7.06 -0.81
N ALA A 56 3.17 8.03 -0.71
CA ALA A 56 3.29 9.31 -1.40
C ALA A 56 4.51 10.09 -0.87
N GLY A 57 4.68 10.12 0.46
CA GLY A 57 5.87 10.69 1.09
C GLY A 57 7.17 10.01 0.61
N GLY A 58 7.18 8.67 0.54
CA GLY A 58 8.34 7.91 0.06
C GLY A 58 8.68 8.20 -1.40
N VAL A 59 7.67 8.22 -2.29
CA VAL A 59 7.87 8.53 -3.71
C VAL A 59 8.41 9.95 -3.88
N ILE A 60 7.85 10.94 -3.18
CA ILE A 60 8.33 12.33 -3.23
C ILE A 60 9.76 12.44 -2.71
N LEU A 61 10.07 11.80 -1.58
CA LEU A 61 11.39 11.87 -0.96
C LEU A 61 12.47 11.26 -1.85
N ILE A 62 12.21 10.08 -2.43
CA ILE A 62 13.13 9.44 -3.38
C ILE A 62 13.24 10.27 -4.68
N GLY A 63 12.14 10.88 -5.15
CA GLY A 63 12.18 11.77 -6.31
C GLY A 63 13.00 13.04 -6.06
N ALA A 64 12.99 13.57 -4.84
CA ALA A 64 13.75 14.75 -4.46
C ALA A 64 15.27 14.52 -4.50
N THR A 65 15.74 13.26 -4.49
CA THR A 65 17.17 12.93 -4.57
C THR A 65 17.67 12.71 -6.01
N LEU A 66 16.78 12.67 -7.02
CA LEU A 66 17.16 12.63 -8.44
C LEU A 66 18.21 13.69 -8.88
N PRO A 67 18.11 14.98 -8.49
CA PRO A 67 19.10 15.98 -8.90
C PRO A 67 20.49 15.76 -8.29
N LEU A 68 20.63 14.92 -7.27
CA LEU A 68 21.91 14.64 -6.62
C LEU A 68 22.89 13.89 -7.54
N LEU A 69 22.39 13.24 -8.60
CA LEU A 69 23.18 12.51 -9.60
C LEU A 69 22.99 13.13 -11.00
N ALA A 70 23.11 14.46 -11.08
CA ALA A 70 22.85 15.21 -12.32
C ALA A 70 23.73 14.76 -13.51
N ASP A 71 24.94 14.25 -13.25
CA ASP A 71 25.86 13.77 -14.29
C ASP A 71 25.45 12.42 -14.90
N ALA A 72 24.58 11.65 -14.24
CA ALA A 72 24.12 10.33 -14.69
C ALA A 72 22.58 10.17 -14.58
N PRO A 73 21.79 10.92 -15.38
CA PRO A 73 20.32 10.98 -15.30
C PRO A 73 19.62 9.62 -15.32
N MET A 74 20.05 8.74 -16.23
CA MET A 74 19.40 7.44 -16.44
C MET A 74 19.65 6.50 -15.26
N VAL A 75 20.86 6.52 -14.70
CA VAL A 75 21.21 5.69 -13.55
C VAL A 75 20.39 6.14 -12.35
N ALA A 76 20.33 7.45 -12.06
CA ALA A 76 19.51 7.97 -10.97
C ALA A 76 18.01 7.69 -11.14
N PHE A 77 17.50 7.82 -12.36
CA PHE A 77 16.10 7.49 -12.63
C PHE A 77 15.79 6.01 -12.37
N LEU A 78 16.60 5.10 -12.90
CA LEU A 78 16.40 3.66 -12.74
C LEU A 78 16.56 3.21 -11.29
N THR A 79 17.54 3.75 -10.56
CA THR A 79 17.73 3.42 -9.13
C THR A 79 16.62 3.98 -8.27
N ALA A 80 16.19 5.22 -8.49
CA ALA A 80 15.06 5.83 -7.79
C ALA A 80 13.77 5.05 -8.04
N LEU A 81 13.47 4.73 -9.31
CA LEU A 81 12.27 3.98 -9.68
C LEU A 81 12.28 2.56 -9.10
N GLY A 82 13.41 1.85 -9.20
CA GLY A 82 13.58 0.51 -8.64
C GLY A 82 13.43 0.51 -7.12
N LEU A 83 14.06 1.47 -6.42
CA LEU A 83 13.94 1.62 -4.97
C LEU A 83 12.50 1.93 -4.55
N ALA A 84 11.85 2.87 -5.23
CA ALA A 84 10.46 3.21 -4.94
C ALA A 84 9.53 2.00 -5.16
N ALA A 85 9.71 1.25 -6.26
CA ALA A 85 8.94 0.05 -6.54
C ALA A 85 9.14 -1.03 -5.46
N LEU A 86 10.39 -1.25 -5.02
CA LEU A 86 10.69 -2.19 -3.92
C LEU A 86 10.03 -1.75 -2.61
N CYS A 87 10.16 -0.48 -2.22
CA CYS A 87 9.53 0.05 -1.01
C CYS A 87 7.99 -0.08 -1.04
N LEU A 88 7.38 0.24 -2.18
CA LEU A 88 5.93 0.09 -2.37
C LEU A 88 5.48 -1.37 -2.32
N GLY A 89 6.24 -2.29 -2.94
CA GLY A 89 5.96 -3.73 -2.89
C GLY A 89 6.07 -4.33 -1.48
N LEU A 90 7.09 -3.92 -0.73
CA LEU A 90 7.27 -4.32 0.68
C LEU A 90 6.14 -3.78 1.55
N GLY A 91 5.81 -2.49 1.40
CA GLY A 91 4.69 -1.86 2.12
C GLY A 91 3.34 -2.50 1.80
N PHE A 92 3.10 -2.85 0.54
CA PHE A 92 1.89 -3.56 0.12
C PHE A 92 1.80 -4.95 0.75
N THR A 93 2.89 -5.71 0.76
CA THR A 93 2.92 -7.05 1.39
C THR A 93 2.57 -6.96 2.88
N GLN A 94 3.13 -5.98 3.58
CA GLN A 94 2.82 -5.73 4.99
C GLN A 94 1.35 -5.32 5.18
N ALA A 95 0.82 -4.44 4.32
CA ALA A 95 -0.58 -4.01 4.34
C ALA A 95 -1.56 -5.18 4.15
N ILE A 96 -1.26 -6.14 3.27
CA ILE A 96 -2.09 -7.33 3.09
C ILE A 96 -1.96 -8.28 4.29
N GLY A 97 -0.77 -8.43 4.85
CA GLY A 97 -0.55 -9.20 6.08
C GLY A 97 -1.37 -8.67 7.25
N THR A 98 -1.37 -7.36 7.49
CA THR A 98 -2.16 -6.73 8.54
C THR A 98 -3.66 -6.82 8.29
N LEU A 99 -4.11 -6.62 7.04
CA LEU A 99 -5.50 -6.80 6.66
C LEU A 99 -5.99 -8.22 6.96
N ARG A 100 -5.20 -9.24 6.60
CA ARG A 100 -5.53 -10.65 6.91
C ARG A 100 -5.57 -10.89 8.41
N ALA A 101 -4.61 -10.37 9.17
CA ALA A 101 -4.59 -10.52 10.63
C ALA A 101 -5.86 -9.96 11.29
N VAL A 102 -6.27 -8.74 10.91
CA VAL A 102 -7.52 -8.12 11.40
C VAL A 102 -8.75 -8.98 11.09
N MET A 103 -8.77 -9.63 9.91
CA MET A 103 -9.85 -10.54 9.53
C MET A 103 -9.86 -11.85 10.33
N TYR A 104 -8.69 -12.40 10.67
CA TYR A 104 -8.58 -13.58 11.52
C TYR A 104 -9.04 -13.30 12.95
N ASP A 105 -8.67 -12.15 13.53
CA ASP A 105 -9.13 -11.74 14.86
C ASP A 105 -10.63 -11.46 14.92
N ALA A 106 -11.24 -11.05 13.80
CA ALA A 106 -12.67 -10.83 13.69
C ALA A 106 -13.49 -12.14 13.63
N LYS A 107 -12.86 -13.32 13.48
CA LYS A 107 -13.54 -14.61 13.54
C LYS A 107 -13.89 -14.89 15.01
N PRO A 108 -15.17 -15.08 15.39
CA PRO A 108 -15.57 -15.06 16.80
C PRO A 108 -14.84 -16.14 17.60
N LYS A 109 -14.26 -15.73 18.73
CA LYS A 109 -14.15 -16.57 19.93
C LYS A 109 -15.60 -16.95 20.26
N GLN A 110 -16.04 -18.11 19.76
CA GLN A 110 -17.40 -18.62 19.94
C GLN A 110 -17.68 -18.56 21.44
N VAL A 111 -18.67 -17.75 21.82
CA VAL A 111 -19.15 -17.63 23.20
C VAL A 111 -19.40 -19.06 23.67
N ALA A 112 -18.57 -19.52 24.60
CA ALA A 112 -18.84 -20.74 25.34
C ALA A 112 -20.20 -20.52 26.00
N ALA A 113 -21.22 -21.17 25.46
CA ALA A 113 -22.55 -21.17 26.04
C ALA A 113 -22.40 -21.70 27.47
N ALA A 114 -22.58 -20.81 28.45
CA ALA A 114 -22.69 -21.22 29.84
C ALA A 114 -23.95 -22.12 29.94
N PRO A 115 -23.83 -23.38 30.39
CA PRO A 115 -24.99 -24.23 30.58
C PRO A 115 -25.89 -23.68 31.69
N ALA A 116 -27.20 -23.82 31.47
CA ALA A 116 -28.30 -23.36 32.30
C ALA A 116 -28.38 -24.06 33.67
#